data_AF-A0A957PS45-F1
#
_entry.id   AF-A0A957PS45-F1
#
_cell.length_a   1.000
_cell.length_b   1.000
_cell.length_c   1.000
_cell.angle_alpha   90.00
_cell.angle_beta   90.00
_cell.angle_gamma   90.00
#
_symmetry.space_group_name_H-M   'P 1'
#
loop_
_entity.id
_entity.type
_entity.pdbx_description
1 polymer ?
#
loop_
_entity_poly.entity_id
_entity_poly.type
_entity_poly.pdbx_seq_one_letter_code
_entity_poly.pdbx_strand_id
1 'polypeptide(L)'
;MSRKQRAIDFVEIEWATYIERFNRLPKLDGLQRVRRQGYDQFRDMLAHILSWWEEMLPDIIALAEGREIERKKYDFDVFNAEAVAKYKDWDEAEFLAHFEKNRQKAAADFKSMNEAAFEDKRVWGRIHGIFIHHAREHLVALSKFLTLDTLEHEWGNYIQAFDASDKKEEFLRKQNAARFEDLLAHNFMWWDEGVTAVNGALKDPSFTYAGPGETDAFNAEIISKFRSTKEADLRALYEKKRLEMIELVRSLSDSAFENPTIEEWLAADVVEHFDEHAI
;
A
#
# COMPACT_ATOMS: atom_id res chain seq x y z
N MET A 1 -5.44 9.79 12.93
CA MET A 1 -6.57 8.83 12.90
C MET A 1 -6.30 7.72 13.91
N SER A 2 -7.31 7.12 14.55
CA SER A 2 -7.07 5.95 15.43
C SER A 2 -6.85 4.68 14.60
N ARG A 3 -6.24 3.64 15.19
CA ARG A 3 -6.03 2.36 14.50
C ARG A 3 -7.34 1.69 14.09
N LYS A 4 -8.37 1.79 14.93
CA LYS A 4 -9.72 1.28 14.61
C LYS A 4 -10.29 1.97 13.38
N GLN A 5 -10.27 3.31 13.37
CA GLN A 5 -10.81 4.07 12.25
C GLN A 5 -10.03 3.77 10.96
N ARG A 6 -8.70 3.71 11.03
CA ARG A 6 -7.85 3.32 9.88
C ARG A 6 -8.27 1.97 9.32
N ALA A 7 -8.43 0.95 10.16
CA ALA A 7 -8.85 -0.38 9.72
C ALA A 7 -10.23 -0.38 9.06
N ILE A 8 -11.18 0.37 9.62
CA ILE A 8 -12.52 0.52 9.04
C ILE A 8 -12.45 1.22 7.69
N ASP A 9 -11.68 2.31 7.57
CA ASP A 9 -11.54 3.08 6.34
C ASP A 9 -10.92 2.25 5.21
N PHE A 10 -9.95 1.37 5.50
CA PHE A 10 -9.46 0.41 4.51
C PHE A 10 -10.57 -0.50 3.98
N VAL A 11 -11.44 -1.00 4.86
CA VAL A 11 -12.52 -1.91 4.43
C VAL A 11 -13.64 -1.14 3.73
N GLU A 12 -13.99 0.07 4.19
CA GLU A 12 -15.14 0.84 3.71
C GLU A 12 -14.84 1.80 2.56
N ILE A 13 -13.58 2.16 2.38
CA ILE A 13 -13.13 3.05 1.31
C ILE A 13 -12.28 2.24 0.34
N GLU A 14 -11.10 1.78 0.75
CA GLU A 14 -10.12 1.17 -0.16
C GLU A 14 -10.69 -0.08 -0.84
N TRP A 15 -11.03 -1.10 -0.05
CA TRP A 15 -11.55 -2.36 -0.56
C TRP A 15 -12.93 -2.24 -1.19
N ALA A 16 -13.77 -1.32 -0.69
CA ALA A 16 -15.13 -1.14 -1.19
C ALA A 16 -15.16 -0.63 -2.64
N THR A 17 -14.17 0.16 -3.01
CA THR A 17 -14.09 0.78 -4.34
C THR A 17 -13.03 0.09 -5.24
N TYR A 18 -12.39 -0.96 -4.75
CA TYR A 18 -11.26 -1.60 -5.44
C TYR A 18 -11.65 -2.26 -6.77
N ILE A 19 -12.73 -3.05 -6.76
CA ILE A 19 -13.27 -3.70 -7.96
C ILE A 19 -13.72 -2.66 -8.98
N GLU A 20 -14.36 -1.58 -8.52
CA GLU A 20 -14.80 -0.50 -9.40
C GLU A 20 -13.61 0.18 -10.07
N ARG A 21 -12.57 0.54 -9.32
CA ARG A 21 -11.34 1.13 -9.88
C ARG A 21 -10.68 0.22 -10.90
N PHE A 22 -10.52 -1.07 -10.58
CA PHE A 22 -9.95 -2.03 -11.52
C PHE A 22 -10.76 -2.11 -12.82
N ASN A 23 -12.09 -2.13 -12.73
CA ASN A 23 -12.97 -2.22 -13.90
C ASN A 23 -12.97 -0.95 -14.77
N ARG A 24 -12.44 0.18 -14.29
CA ARG A 24 -12.25 1.39 -15.11
C ARG A 24 -11.01 1.31 -16.00
N LEU A 25 -10.04 0.46 -15.66
CA LEU A 25 -8.82 0.31 -16.45
C LEU A 25 -9.13 -0.29 -17.84
N PRO A 26 -8.34 0.06 -18.87
CA PRO A 26 -8.38 -0.69 -20.12
C PRO A 26 -8.16 -2.18 -19.86
N LYS A 27 -9.03 -3.03 -20.41
CA LYS A 27 -9.08 -4.47 -20.09
C LYS A 27 -7.73 -5.17 -20.21
N LEU A 28 -6.95 -4.83 -21.24
CA LEU A 28 -5.64 -5.44 -21.46
C LEU A 28 -4.63 -5.02 -20.37
N ASP A 29 -4.65 -3.76 -19.99
CA ASP A 29 -3.72 -3.18 -19.01
C ASP A 29 -4.01 -3.74 -17.62
N GLY A 30 -5.28 -3.76 -17.20
CA GLY A 30 -5.69 -4.37 -15.94
C GLY A 30 -5.28 -5.84 -15.85
N LEU A 31 -5.50 -6.62 -16.93
CA LEU A 31 -5.08 -8.02 -16.97
C LEU A 31 -3.56 -8.19 -16.91
N GLN A 32 -2.79 -7.32 -17.55
CA GLN A 32 -1.34 -7.34 -17.45
C GLN A 32 -0.85 -7.04 -16.02
N ARG A 33 -1.46 -6.06 -15.34
CA ARG A 33 -1.16 -5.75 -13.93
C ARG A 33 -1.39 -6.97 -13.03
N VAL A 34 -2.53 -7.64 -13.18
CA VAL A 34 -2.86 -8.87 -12.43
C VAL A 34 -1.86 -10.00 -12.72
N ARG A 35 -1.45 -10.18 -13.98
CA ARG A 35 -0.46 -11.22 -14.34
C ARG A 35 0.93 -10.95 -13.78
N ARG A 36 1.32 -9.68 -13.63
CA ARG A 36 2.58 -9.32 -12.95
C ARG A 36 2.57 -9.72 -11.46
N GLN A 37 1.38 -9.76 -10.86
CA GLN A 37 1.16 -10.26 -9.49
C GLN A 37 1.10 -11.80 -9.43
N GLY A 38 1.24 -12.51 -10.56
CA GLY A 38 1.24 -13.98 -10.62
C GLY A 38 -0.14 -14.63 -10.74
N TYR A 39 -1.20 -13.85 -11.01
CA TYR A 39 -2.56 -14.36 -11.16
C TYR A 39 -3.02 -14.35 -12.62
N ASP A 40 -3.79 -15.35 -13.03
CA ASP A 40 -4.33 -15.43 -14.40
C ASP A 40 -5.48 -14.43 -14.62
N GLN A 41 -6.28 -14.19 -13.58
CA GLN A 41 -7.46 -13.33 -13.61
C GLN A 41 -7.58 -12.50 -12.32
N PHE A 42 -8.24 -11.34 -12.40
CA PHE A 42 -8.47 -10.48 -11.24
C PHE A 42 -9.26 -11.20 -10.14
N ARG A 43 -10.21 -12.05 -10.55
CA ARG A 43 -10.96 -12.93 -9.65
C ARG A 43 -10.06 -13.86 -8.85
N ASP A 44 -9.00 -14.40 -9.45
CA ASP A 44 -8.08 -15.33 -8.76
C ASP A 44 -7.30 -14.59 -7.66
N MET A 45 -6.87 -13.35 -7.93
CA MET A 45 -6.25 -12.49 -6.94
C MET A 45 -7.22 -12.11 -5.81
N LEU A 46 -8.46 -11.77 -6.14
CA LEU A 46 -9.51 -11.52 -5.13
C LEU A 46 -9.82 -12.78 -4.31
N ALA A 47 -9.76 -13.97 -4.91
CA ALA A 47 -9.98 -15.25 -4.20
C ALA A 47 -8.88 -15.51 -3.17
N HIS A 48 -7.63 -15.20 -3.52
CA HIS A 48 -6.51 -15.18 -2.58
C HIS A 48 -6.77 -14.22 -1.42
N ILE A 49 -7.07 -12.94 -1.72
CA ILE A 49 -7.34 -11.91 -0.69
C ILE A 49 -8.49 -12.33 0.23
N LEU A 50 -9.59 -12.79 -0.35
CA LEU A 50 -10.78 -13.21 0.38
C LEU A 50 -10.50 -14.40 1.30
N SER A 51 -9.71 -15.37 0.86
CA SER A 51 -9.38 -16.55 1.68
C SER A 51 -8.58 -16.16 2.91
N TRP A 52 -7.69 -15.16 2.80
CA TRP A 52 -7.00 -14.59 3.95
C TRP A 52 -7.92 -13.85 4.92
N TRP A 53 -8.96 -13.17 4.41
CA TRP A 53 -9.97 -12.55 5.26
C TRP A 53 -10.78 -13.60 6.01
N GLU A 54 -11.26 -14.63 5.31
CA GLU A 54 -12.03 -15.73 5.90
C GLU A 54 -11.22 -16.48 6.96
N GLU A 55 -9.92 -16.69 6.72
CA GLU A 55 -9.02 -17.39 7.64
C GLU A 55 -8.69 -16.54 8.88
N MET A 56 -8.38 -15.25 8.71
CA MET A 56 -7.81 -14.44 9.79
C MET A 56 -8.83 -13.64 10.58
N LEU A 57 -9.99 -13.30 10.01
CA LEU A 57 -11.00 -12.51 10.72
C LEU A 57 -11.52 -13.22 12.00
N PRO A 58 -11.80 -14.54 12.01
CA PRO A 58 -12.17 -15.24 13.24
C PRO A 58 -11.10 -15.17 14.33
N ASP A 59 -9.82 -15.27 13.95
CA ASP A 59 -8.68 -15.16 14.88
C ASP A 59 -8.54 -13.74 15.44
N ILE A 60 -8.72 -12.72 14.59
CA ILE A 60 -8.72 -11.31 15.01
C ILE A 60 -9.80 -11.07 16.07
N ILE A 61 -11.02 -11.57 15.84
CA ILE A 61 -12.14 -11.41 16.76
C ILE A 61 -11.90 -12.19 18.05
N ALA A 62 -11.39 -13.42 17.97
CA ALA A 62 -11.05 -14.21 19.14
C ALA A 62 -10.03 -13.50 20.04
N LEU A 63 -8.96 -12.97 19.45
CA LEU A 63 -7.96 -12.21 20.19
C LEU A 63 -8.54 -10.93 20.82
N ALA A 64 -9.41 -10.22 20.10
CA ALA A 64 -10.08 -9.02 20.60
C ALA A 64 -11.01 -9.29 21.79
N GLU A 65 -11.59 -10.48 21.85
CA GLU A 65 -12.39 -10.98 22.97
C GLU A 65 -11.53 -11.58 24.11
N GLY A 66 -10.21 -11.55 23.98
CA GLY A 66 -9.27 -12.13 24.96
C GLY A 66 -9.23 -13.67 24.94
N ARG A 67 -9.71 -14.31 23.86
CA ARG A 67 -9.61 -15.75 23.67
C ARG A 67 -8.24 -16.12 23.12
N GLU A 68 -7.76 -17.29 23.53
CA GLU A 68 -6.58 -17.90 22.94
C GLU A 68 -6.89 -18.45 21.55
N ILE A 69 -5.91 -18.37 20.66
CA ILE A 69 -5.98 -18.94 19.31
C ILE A 69 -4.83 -19.93 19.11
N GLU A 70 -5.09 -20.96 18.33
CA GLU A 70 -4.02 -21.86 17.92
C GLU A 70 -3.22 -21.21 16.79
N ARG A 71 -1.88 -21.14 16.96
CA ARG A 71 -1.02 -20.65 15.89
C ARG A 71 -0.91 -21.71 14.80
N LYS A 72 -1.63 -21.49 13.70
CA LYS A 72 -1.46 -22.27 12.48
C LYS A 72 -0.15 -21.91 11.80
N LYS A 73 0.52 -22.93 11.24
CA LYS A 73 1.62 -22.74 10.29
C LYS A 73 1.07 -23.00 8.90
N TYR A 74 1.28 -22.04 8.01
CA TYR A 74 0.88 -22.16 6.62
C TYR A 74 2.09 -22.48 5.77
N ASP A 75 1.89 -23.39 4.82
CA ASP A 75 2.58 -23.30 3.55
C ASP A 75 1.78 -22.28 2.71
N PHE A 76 2.34 -21.09 2.53
CA PHE A 76 1.63 -19.98 1.89
C PHE A 76 1.32 -20.29 0.43
N ASP A 77 2.20 -20.99 -0.28
CA ASP A 77 2.01 -21.34 -1.69
C ASP A 77 0.86 -22.32 -1.84
N VAL A 78 0.81 -23.34 -0.96
CA VAL A 78 -0.28 -24.32 -0.94
C VAL A 78 -1.60 -23.64 -0.58
N PHE A 79 -1.63 -22.83 0.48
CA PHE A 79 -2.85 -22.12 0.88
C PHE A 79 -3.37 -21.20 -0.23
N ASN A 80 -2.48 -20.44 -0.88
CA ASN A 80 -2.86 -19.53 -1.97
C ASN A 80 -3.36 -20.29 -3.20
N ALA A 81 -2.75 -21.42 -3.56
CA ALA A 81 -3.22 -22.27 -4.65
C ALA A 81 -4.60 -22.88 -4.35
N GLU A 82 -4.82 -23.33 -3.11
CA GLU A 82 -6.12 -23.85 -2.66
C GLU A 82 -7.20 -22.76 -2.66
N ALA A 83 -6.86 -21.53 -2.28
CA ALA A 83 -7.76 -20.38 -2.34
C ALA A 83 -8.26 -20.13 -3.77
N VAL A 84 -7.36 -20.08 -4.75
CA VAL A 84 -7.74 -19.92 -6.17
C VAL A 84 -8.57 -21.12 -6.65
N ALA A 85 -8.16 -22.34 -6.31
CA ALA A 85 -8.88 -23.56 -6.70
C ALA A 85 -10.31 -23.60 -6.14
N LYS A 86 -10.52 -23.18 -4.90
CA LYS A 86 -11.83 -23.17 -4.20
C LYS A 86 -12.91 -22.38 -4.95
N TYR A 87 -12.54 -21.27 -5.59
CA TYR A 87 -13.47 -20.37 -6.28
C TYR A 87 -13.39 -20.46 -7.81
N LYS A 88 -12.54 -21.33 -8.36
CA LYS A 88 -12.25 -21.39 -9.81
C LYS A 88 -13.50 -21.56 -10.67
N ASP A 89 -14.42 -22.41 -10.22
CA ASP A 89 -15.63 -22.78 -10.97
C ASP A 89 -16.86 -21.93 -10.61
N TRP A 90 -16.70 -20.93 -9.73
CA TRP A 90 -17.80 -20.03 -9.37
C TRP A 90 -18.12 -19.07 -10.52
N ASP A 91 -19.40 -18.73 -10.67
CA ASP A 91 -19.80 -17.60 -11.50
C ASP A 91 -19.15 -16.30 -10.99
N GLU A 92 -18.70 -15.44 -11.89
CA GLU A 92 -17.99 -14.20 -11.52
C GLU A 92 -18.88 -13.26 -10.69
N ALA A 93 -20.14 -13.08 -11.06
CA ALA A 93 -21.07 -12.23 -10.31
C ALA A 93 -21.39 -12.83 -8.93
N GLU A 94 -21.52 -14.15 -8.83
CA GLU A 94 -21.69 -14.85 -7.55
C GLU A 94 -20.47 -14.65 -6.65
N PHE A 95 -19.26 -14.82 -7.20
CA PHE A 95 -18.02 -14.62 -6.46
C PHE A 95 -17.88 -13.17 -5.97
N LEU A 96 -18.13 -12.17 -6.84
CA LEU A 96 -18.02 -10.76 -6.47
C LEU A 96 -19.04 -10.38 -5.39
N ALA A 97 -20.25 -10.94 -5.43
CA ALA A 97 -21.24 -10.76 -4.36
C ALA A 97 -20.78 -11.40 -3.04
N HIS A 98 -20.12 -12.55 -3.08
CA HIS A 98 -19.55 -13.20 -1.90
C HIS A 98 -18.36 -12.41 -1.32
N PHE A 99 -17.51 -11.86 -2.18
CA PHE A 99 -16.42 -10.96 -1.78
C PHE A 99 -16.98 -9.72 -1.05
N GLU A 100 -17.96 -9.03 -1.66
CA GLU A 100 -18.57 -7.84 -1.08
C GLU A 100 -19.27 -8.13 0.26
N LYS A 101 -19.95 -9.28 0.37
CA LYS A 101 -20.55 -9.72 1.63
C LYS A 101 -19.51 -9.88 2.74
N ASN A 102 -18.35 -10.47 2.44
CA ASN A 102 -17.28 -10.64 3.42
C ASN A 102 -16.61 -9.31 3.80
N ARG A 103 -16.44 -8.40 2.83
CA ARG A 103 -15.97 -7.03 3.10
C ARG A 103 -16.91 -6.32 4.08
N GLN A 104 -18.23 -6.34 3.81
CA GLN A 104 -19.23 -5.74 4.70
C GLN A 104 -19.23 -6.39 6.09
N LYS A 105 -19.06 -7.71 6.16
CA LYS A 105 -18.91 -8.43 7.43
C LYS A 105 -17.68 -7.94 8.21
N ALA A 106 -16.52 -7.83 7.57
CA ALA A 106 -15.30 -7.34 8.20
C ALA A 106 -15.48 -5.91 8.75
N ALA A 107 -16.13 -5.03 8.00
CA ALA A 107 -16.46 -3.67 8.47
C ALA A 107 -17.37 -3.69 9.71
N ALA A 108 -18.42 -4.51 9.71
CA ALA A 108 -19.32 -4.65 10.84
C ALA A 108 -18.61 -5.21 12.09
N ASP A 109 -17.78 -6.23 11.90
CA ASP A 109 -16.97 -6.84 12.94
C ASP A 109 -16.01 -5.81 13.55
N PHE A 110 -15.25 -5.08 12.73
CA PHE A 110 -14.34 -4.02 13.20
C PHE A 110 -15.08 -2.91 13.94
N LYS A 111 -16.26 -2.48 13.47
CA LYS A 111 -17.09 -1.50 14.17
C LYS A 111 -17.53 -1.99 15.55
N SER A 112 -17.85 -3.28 15.68
CA SER A 112 -18.30 -3.89 16.93
C SER A 112 -17.19 -4.08 17.98
N MET A 113 -15.93 -4.22 17.54
CA MET A 113 -14.79 -4.41 18.43
C MET A 113 -14.52 -3.18 19.31
N ASN A 114 -14.02 -3.40 20.53
CA ASN A 114 -13.58 -2.31 21.39
C ASN A 114 -12.33 -1.61 20.79
N GLU A 115 -12.24 -0.29 20.89
CA GLU A 115 -11.06 0.49 20.47
C GLU A 115 -9.76 -0.07 21.05
N ALA A 116 -9.77 -0.48 22.32
CA ALA A 116 -8.59 -1.02 23.01
C ALA A 116 -8.05 -2.31 22.37
N ALA A 117 -8.88 -3.07 21.64
CA ALA A 117 -8.42 -4.27 20.94
C ALA A 117 -7.42 -3.92 19.82
N PHE A 118 -7.55 -2.76 19.18
CA PHE A 118 -6.64 -2.31 18.12
C PHE A 118 -5.27 -1.85 18.66
N GLU A 119 -5.13 -1.74 19.98
CA GLU A 119 -3.84 -1.49 20.62
C GLU A 119 -3.07 -2.79 20.95
N ASP A 120 -3.74 -3.96 20.96
CA ASP A 120 -3.06 -5.25 21.07
C ASP A 120 -2.25 -5.53 19.79
N LYS A 121 -0.94 -5.73 19.94
CA LYS A 121 -0.03 -5.96 18.80
C LYS A 121 -0.38 -7.19 17.96
N ARG A 122 -1.00 -8.22 18.55
CA ARG A 122 -1.39 -9.46 17.85
C ARG A 122 -2.63 -9.22 16.97
N VAL A 123 -3.58 -8.42 17.48
CA VAL A 123 -4.76 -7.96 16.74
C VAL A 123 -4.32 -7.02 15.62
N TRP A 124 -3.60 -5.95 15.97
CA TRP A 124 -3.14 -4.96 15.01
C TRP A 124 -2.23 -5.56 13.93
N GLY A 125 -1.30 -6.43 14.29
CA GLY A 125 -0.41 -7.07 13.31
C GLY A 125 -1.16 -7.89 12.24
N ARG A 126 -2.27 -8.54 12.62
CA ARG A 126 -3.14 -9.27 11.67
C ARG A 126 -3.95 -8.32 10.81
N ILE A 127 -4.59 -7.33 11.42
CA ILE A 127 -5.36 -6.33 10.67
C ILE A 127 -4.46 -5.61 9.66
N HIS A 128 -3.28 -5.20 10.10
CA HIS A 128 -2.28 -4.57 9.25
C HIS A 128 -1.86 -5.48 8.11
N GLY A 129 -1.46 -6.73 8.37
CA GLY A 129 -1.04 -7.66 7.31
C GLY A 129 -2.15 -7.93 6.29
N ILE A 130 -3.36 -8.22 6.76
CA ILE A 130 -4.42 -8.82 5.94
C ILE A 130 -5.30 -7.78 5.22
N PHE A 131 -5.48 -6.60 5.80
CA PHE A 131 -6.36 -5.57 5.23
C PHE A 131 -5.60 -4.35 4.74
N ILE A 132 -4.48 -3.97 5.36
CA ILE A 132 -3.76 -2.74 5.03
C ILE A 132 -2.62 -3.06 4.05
N HIS A 133 -1.72 -3.96 4.43
CA HIS A 133 -0.58 -4.33 3.61
C HIS A 133 -1.00 -5.06 2.34
N HIS A 134 -1.92 -6.03 2.41
CA HIS A 134 -2.48 -6.67 1.22
C HIS A 134 -3.09 -5.71 0.19
N ALA A 135 -3.61 -4.54 0.61
CA ALA A 135 -4.13 -3.55 -0.34
C ALA A 135 -3.01 -2.90 -1.17
N ARG A 136 -1.80 -2.78 -0.58
CA ARG A 136 -0.59 -2.31 -1.27
C ARG A 136 0.11 -3.43 -2.04
N GLU A 137 0.27 -4.59 -1.43
CA GLU A 137 0.93 -5.75 -2.04
C GLU A 137 0.21 -6.17 -3.33
N HIS A 138 -1.13 -6.29 -3.27
CA HIS A 138 -1.95 -6.64 -4.42
C HIS A 138 -2.49 -5.41 -5.13
N LEU A 139 -1.74 -4.31 -5.22
CA LEU A 139 -2.15 -3.07 -5.88
C LEU A 139 -2.17 -3.24 -7.41
N VAL A 140 -3.38 -3.25 -8.00
CA VAL A 140 -3.54 -3.17 -9.47
C VAL A 140 -4.32 -1.94 -9.93
N ALA A 141 -4.92 -1.20 -8.99
CA ALA A 141 -5.65 0.03 -9.27
C ALA A 141 -5.60 0.99 -8.06
N LEU A 142 -4.89 2.12 -8.21
CA LEU A 142 -4.62 3.05 -7.11
C LEU A 142 -5.83 3.90 -6.74
N SER A 143 -5.96 4.19 -5.44
CA SER A 143 -6.93 5.15 -4.92
C SER A 143 -6.24 6.34 -4.26
N LYS A 144 -6.93 7.49 -4.26
CA LYS A 144 -6.55 8.66 -3.46
C LYS A 144 -6.39 8.32 -1.97
N PHE A 145 -7.28 7.48 -1.44
CA PHE A 145 -7.23 7.07 -0.04
C PHE A 145 -5.92 6.33 0.27
N LEU A 146 -5.54 5.34 -0.54
CA LEU A 146 -4.33 4.56 -0.32
C LEU A 146 -3.07 5.41 -0.40
N THR A 147 -3.00 6.32 -1.37
CA THR A 147 -1.88 7.26 -1.51
C THR A 147 -1.76 8.14 -0.26
N LEU A 148 -2.86 8.73 0.21
CA LEU A 148 -2.86 9.57 1.40
C LEU A 148 -2.54 8.79 2.67
N ASP A 149 -3.14 7.62 2.85
CA ASP A 149 -2.87 6.77 4.02
C ASP A 149 -1.39 6.39 4.08
N THR A 150 -0.79 6.02 2.95
CA THR A 150 0.64 5.68 2.86
C THR A 150 1.52 6.88 3.22
N LEU A 151 1.24 8.07 2.67
CA LEU A 151 1.98 9.30 3.02
C LEU A 151 1.82 9.68 4.50
N GLU A 152 0.62 9.56 5.04
CA GLU A 152 0.29 10.02 6.40
C GLU A 152 0.78 9.05 7.48
N HIS A 153 0.70 7.74 7.25
CA HIS A 153 0.87 6.73 8.28
C HIS A 153 2.09 5.84 8.06
N GLU A 154 2.42 5.50 6.82
CA GLU A 154 3.60 4.69 6.53
C GLU A 154 4.83 5.60 6.48
N TRP A 155 4.93 6.44 5.46
CA TRP A 155 5.99 7.44 5.34
C TRP A 155 6.04 8.40 6.54
N GLY A 156 4.89 8.74 7.11
CA GLY A 156 4.81 9.59 8.31
C GLY A 156 5.50 8.98 9.55
N ASN A 157 5.55 7.65 9.65
CA ASN A 157 6.21 6.95 10.76
C ASN A 157 7.61 6.44 10.40
N TYR A 158 8.05 6.56 9.15
CA TYR A 158 9.28 5.95 8.62
C TYR A 158 10.54 6.31 9.43
N ILE A 159 10.72 7.60 9.71
CA ILE A 159 11.82 8.10 10.55
C ILE A 159 11.76 7.51 11.96
N GLN A 160 10.59 7.55 12.60
CA GLN A 160 10.42 7.05 13.96
C GLN A 160 10.65 5.53 14.03
N ALA A 161 10.17 4.78 13.04
CA ALA A 161 10.36 3.35 12.92
C ALA A 161 11.86 3.01 12.79
N PHE A 162 12.59 3.75 11.96
CA PHE A 162 14.03 3.57 11.83
C PHE A 162 14.73 3.85 13.15
N ASP A 163 14.45 5.00 13.78
CA ASP A 163 15.07 5.42 15.03
C ASP A 163 14.80 4.44 16.19
N ALA A 164 13.63 3.81 16.21
CA ALA A 164 13.24 2.80 17.21
C ALA A 164 13.78 1.39 16.91
N SER A 165 14.23 1.11 15.69
CA SER A 165 14.71 -0.21 15.28
C SER A 165 16.06 -0.54 15.93
N ASP A 166 16.20 -1.78 16.39
CA ASP A 166 17.47 -2.37 16.83
C ASP A 166 18.30 -2.95 15.66
N LYS A 167 17.73 -2.96 14.44
CA LYS A 167 18.33 -3.54 13.23
C LYS A 167 18.76 -2.51 12.18
N LYS A 168 19.07 -1.26 12.60
CA LYS A 168 19.44 -0.16 11.70
C LYS A 168 20.54 -0.54 10.70
N GLU A 169 21.62 -1.17 11.16
CA GLU A 169 22.74 -1.55 10.30
C GLU A 169 22.38 -2.65 9.29
N GLU A 170 21.57 -3.63 9.71
CA GLU A 170 21.07 -4.69 8.82
C GLU A 170 20.17 -4.10 7.74
N PHE A 171 19.26 -3.20 8.12
CA PHE A 171 18.39 -2.49 7.21
C PHE A 171 19.18 -1.68 6.18
N LEU A 172 20.10 -0.81 6.62
CA LEU A 172 20.93 0.00 5.71
C LEU A 172 21.73 -0.86 4.73
N ARG A 173 22.28 -1.99 5.20
CA ARG A 173 22.99 -2.94 4.35
C ARG A 173 22.07 -3.57 3.30
N LYS A 174 20.85 -3.98 3.67
CA LYS A 174 19.84 -4.52 2.74
C LYS A 174 19.46 -3.49 1.67
N GLN A 175 19.37 -2.23 2.07
CA GLN A 175 19.06 -1.10 1.19
C GLN A 175 20.26 -0.59 0.38
N ASN A 176 21.44 -1.21 0.53
CA ASN A 176 22.69 -0.75 -0.07
C ASN A 176 22.98 0.75 0.19
N ALA A 177 22.60 1.25 1.37
CA ALA A 177 22.75 2.65 1.76
C ALA A 177 23.81 2.79 2.86
N ALA A 178 24.66 3.81 2.74
CA ALA A 178 25.66 4.11 3.76
C ALA A 178 25.05 4.81 4.98
N ARG A 179 24.01 5.62 4.75
CA ARG A 179 23.33 6.42 5.76
C ARG A 179 21.82 6.38 5.55
N PHE A 180 21.06 6.51 6.63
CA PHE A 180 19.61 6.63 6.52
C PHE A 180 19.20 7.92 5.79
N GLU A 181 19.97 8.99 5.96
CA GLU A 181 19.68 10.24 5.26
C GLU A 181 19.81 10.15 3.73
N ASP A 182 20.66 9.24 3.22
CA ASP A 182 20.77 9.00 1.79
C ASP A 182 19.46 8.39 1.26
N LEU A 183 18.81 7.52 2.06
CA LEU A 183 17.47 6.98 1.76
C LEU A 183 16.39 8.04 1.87
N LEU A 184 16.44 8.93 2.88
CA LEU A 184 15.48 10.04 2.97
C LEU A 184 15.56 10.93 1.72
N ALA A 185 16.78 11.24 1.27
CA ALA A 185 17.02 12.02 0.06
C ALA A 185 16.53 11.29 -1.21
N HIS A 186 16.81 9.99 -1.32
CA HIS A 186 16.29 9.14 -2.38
C HIS A 186 14.76 9.23 -2.44
N ASN A 187 14.09 9.00 -1.31
CA ASN A 187 12.64 8.95 -1.24
C ASN A 187 11.98 10.25 -1.68
N PHE A 188 12.39 11.40 -1.13
CA PHE A 188 11.73 12.66 -1.48
C PHE A 188 12.09 13.17 -2.87
N MET A 189 13.23 12.77 -3.44
CA MET A 189 13.59 13.14 -4.81
C MET A 189 12.74 12.37 -5.82
N TRP A 190 12.40 11.10 -5.58
CA TRP A 190 11.39 10.40 -6.37
C TRP A 190 10.01 11.03 -6.23
N TRP A 191 9.62 11.49 -5.04
CA TRP A 191 8.38 12.25 -4.91
C TRP A 191 8.37 13.53 -5.76
N ASP A 192 9.48 14.24 -5.88
CA ASP A 192 9.58 15.42 -6.76
C ASP A 192 9.39 15.04 -8.26
N GLU A 193 9.80 13.84 -8.68
CA GLU A 193 9.50 13.30 -10.01
C GLU A 193 8.01 13.02 -10.18
N GLY A 194 7.37 12.37 -9.20
CA GLY A 194 5.91 12.18 -9.16
C GLY A 194 5.13 13.49 -9.19
N VAL A 195 5.56 14.53 -8.45
CA VAL A 195 4.97 15.88 -8.51
C VAL A 195 5.07 16.45 -9.93
N THR A 196 6.19 16.25 -10.60
CA THR A 196 6.40 16.71 -11.98
C THR A 196 5.47 15.99 -12.94
N ALA A 197 5.34 14.66 -12.82
CA ALA A 197 4.44 13.84 -13.62
C ALA A 197 2.98 14.30 -13.47
N VAL A 198 2.51 14.43 -12.23
CA VAL A 198 1.14 14.83 -11.90
C VAL A 198 0.84 16.23 -12.44
N ASN A 199 1.72 17.21 -12.22
CA ASN A 199 1.51 18.57 -12.69
C ASN A 199 1.50 18.68 -14.23
N GLY A 200 2.26 17.84 -14.92
CA GLY A 200 2.20 17.74 -16.37
C GLY A 200 0.84 17.21 -16.85
N ALA A 201 0.39 16.09 -16.26
CA ALA A 201 -0.89 15.47 -16.58
C ALA A 201 -2.11 16.35 -16.26
N LEU A 202 -2.04 17.18 -15.22
CA LEU A 202 -3.10 18.15 -14.90
C LEU A 202 -3.20 19.29 -15.94
N LYS A 203 -2.08 19.65 -16.59
CA LYS A 203 -2.05 20.70 -17.62
C LYS A 203 -2.44 20.14 -18.98
N ASP A 204 -2.04 18.91 -19.27
CA ASP A 204 -2.30 18.19 -20.49
C ASP A 204 -2.64 16.73 -20.16
N PRO A 205 -3.91 16.30 -20.29
CA PRO A 205 -4.30 14.92 -19.99
C PRO A 205 -3.60 13.86 -20.85
N SER A 206 -3.01 14.23 -21.98
CA SER A 206 -2.22 13.34 -22.84
C SER A 206 -0.73 13.31 -22.50
N PHE A 207 -0.30 14.11 -21.52
CA PHE A 207 1.07 14.15 -21.05
C PHE A 207 1.50 12.79 -20.51
N THR A 208 2.65 12.34 -20.99
CA THR A 208 3.35 11.16 -20.49
C THR A 208 4.69 11.61 -19.92
N TYR A 209 5.01 11.18 -18.71
CA TYR A 209 6.29 11.49 -18.08
C TYR A 209 7.24 10.32 -18.23
N ALA A 210 8.38 10.56 -18.88
CA ALA A 210 9.39 9.53 -19.10
C ALA A 210 10.27 9.29 -17.87
N GLY A 211 10.17 10.15 -16.84
CA GLY A 211 11.03 10.07 -15.66
C GLY A 211 12.49 10.47 -15.93
N PRO A 212 13.34 10.35 -14.91
CA PRO A 212 14.78 10.42 -15.09
C PRO A 212 15.24 9.17 -15.86
N GLY A 213 16.01 9.36 -16.94
CA GLY A 213 16.39 8.28 -17.87
C GLY A 213 17.05 7.05 -17.20
N GLU A 214 18.34 7.13 -16.87
CA GLU A 214 19.06 6.04 -16.20
C GLU A 214 18.85 6.12 -14.68
N THR A 215 17.99 5.26 -14.12
CA THR A 215 17.63 5.22 -12.69
C THR A 215 18.84 5.18 -11.78
N ASP A 216 19.84 4.36 -12.09
CA ASP A 216 21.07 4.25 -11.29
C ASP A 216 21.89 5.54 -11.29
N ALA A 217 21.93 6.24 -12.42
CA ALA A 217 22.63 7.51 -12.54
C ALA A 217 21.91 8.61 -11.74
N PHE A 218 20.58 8.64 -11.79
CA PHE A 218 19.76 9.55 -11.00
C PHE A 218 19.94 9.32 -9.50
N ASN A 219 19.88 8.07 -9.06
CA ASN A 219 20.12 7.70 -7.66
C ASN A 219 21.53 8.10 -7.18
N ALA A 220 22.55 7.89 -8.02
CA ALA A 220 23.91 8.33 -7.71
C ALA A 220 24.04 9.87 -7.63
N GLU A 221 23.32 10.61 -8.47
CA GLU A 221 23.27 12.07 -8.43
C GLU A 221 22.66 12.57 -7.11
N ILE A 222 21.56 11.95 -6.65
CA ILE A 222 20.92 12.30 -5.38
C ILE A 222 21.91 12.17 -4.22
N ILE A 223 22.60 11.03 -4.13
CA ILE A 223 23.61 10.78 -3.09
C ILE A 223 24.73 11.83 -3.17
N SER A 224 25.19 12.16 -4.38
CA SER A 224 26.22 13.20 -4.58
C SER A 224 25.74 14.58 -4.12
N LYS A 225 24.53 14.96 -4.50
CA LYS A 225 23.89 16.26 -4.21
C LYS A 225 23.72 16.51 -2.71
N PHE A 226 23.35 15.47 -1.95
CA PHE A 226 23.05 15.61 -0.52
C PHE A 226 24.14 15.11 0.42
N ARG A 227 25.28 14.65 -0.11
CA ARG A 227 26.39 14.07 0.68
C ARG A 227 26.83 14.94 1.87
N SER A 228 26.91 16.25 1.66
CA SER A 228 27.38 17.21 2.68
C SER A 228 26.25 17.84 3.50
N THR A 229 25.00 17.49 3.22
CA THR A 229 23.84 18.01 3.96
C THR A 229 23.76 17.34 5.32
N LYS A 230 23.47 18.12 6.36
CA LYS A 230 23.36 17.62 7.73
C LYS A 230 22.11 16.76 7.88
N GLU A 231 22.19 15.78 8.78
CA GLU A 231 21.08 14.86 9.05
C GLU A 231 19.79 15.58 9.45
N ALA A 232 19.86 16.54 10.37
CA ALA A 232 18.68 17.29 10.79
C ALA A 232 18.02 18.05 9.62
N ASP A 233 18.82 18.56 8.68
CA ASP A 233 18.31 19.29 7.51
C ASP A 233 17.61 18.34 6.52
N LEU A 234 18.14 17.12 6.33
CA LEU A 234 17.52 16.10 5.46
C LEU A 234 16.24 15.52 6.05
N ARG A 235 16.20 15.28 7.37
CA ARG A 235 14.96 14.86 8.06
C ARG A 235 13.87 15.94 7.96
N ALA A 236 14.23 17.21 8.13
CA ALA A 236 13.30 18.32 7.97
C ALA A 236 12.83 18.47 6.51
N LEU A 237 13.72 18.28 5.53
CA LEU A 237 13.38 18.34 4.11
C LEU A 237 12.46 17.19 3.70
N TYR A 238 12.74 15.96 4.15
CA TYR A 238 11.87 14.80 3.94
C TYR A 238 10.45 15.08 4.45
N GLU A 239 10.32 15.55 5.69
CA GLU A 239 9.01 15.83 6.27
C GLU A 239 8.28 16.95 5.51
N LYS A 240 8.99 18.02 5.14
CA LYS A 240 8.44 19.08 4.30
C LYS A 240 7.91 18.51 2.97
N LYS A 241 8.68 17.66 2.30
CA LYS A 241 8.32 17.06 1.01
C LYS A 241 7.14 16.10 1.12
N ARG A 242 7.06 15.31 2.20
CA ARG A 242 5.93 14.46 2.52
C ARG A 242 4.65 15.27 2.67
N LEU A 243 4.72 16.40 3.39
CA LEU A 243 3.57 17.32 3.54
C LEU A 243 3.19 17.99 2.20
N GLU A 244 4.16 18.38 1.37
CA GLU A 244 3.89 18.89 0.01
C GLU A 244 3.14 17.84 -0.84
N MET A 245 3.55 16.56 -0.77
CA MET A 245 2.86 15.45 -1.45
C MET A 245 1.44 15.23 -0.93
N ILE A 246 1.23 15.27 0.39
CA ILE A 246 -0.11 15.15 0.99
C ILE A 246 -1.02 16.27 0.46
N GLU A 247 -0.54 17.51 0.43
CA GLU A 247 -1.33 18.64 -0.05
C GLU A 247 -1.61 18.55 -1.56
N LEU A 248 -0.63 18.11 -2.36
CA LEU A 248 -0.85 17.81 -3.78
C LEU A 248 -1.98 16.78 -3.94
N VAL A 249 -1.86 15.61 -3.31
CA VAL A 249 -2.83 14.52 -3.46
C VAL A 249 -4.21 14.92 -2.94
N ARG A 250 -4.30 15.66 -1.82
CA ARG A 250 -5.58 16.19 -1.32
C ARG A 250 -6.25 17.12 -2.32
N SER A 251 -5.48 17.92 -3.05
CA SER A 251 -5.98 18.85 -4.07
C SER A 251 -6.48 18.18 -5.35
N LEU A 252 -6.05 16.94 -5.63
CA LEU A 252 -6.52 16.16 -6.77
C LEU A 252 -7.99 15.77 -6.59
N SER A 253 -8.78 15.83 -7.66
CA SER A 253 -10.11 15.21 -7.67
C SER A 253 -9.97 13.68 -7.72
N ASP A 254 -11.02 12.95 -7.33
CA ASP A 254 -11.01 11.49 -7.45
C ASP A 254 -10.88 11.05 -8.91
N SER A 255 -11.43 11.82 -9.85
CA SER A 255 -11.28 11.59 -11.30
C SER A 255 -9.86 11.82 -11.81
N ALA A 256 -8.97 12.49 -11.07
CA ALA A 256 -7.57 12.64 -11.48
C ALA A 256 -6.85 11.29 -11.50
N PHE A 257 -7.25 10.34 -10.65
CA PHE A 257 -6.74 8.98 -10.62
C PHE A 257 -7.21 8.12 -11.80
N GLU A 258 -8.08 8.65 -12.67
CA GLU A 258 -8.42 8.02 -13.94
C GLU A 258 -7.39 8.34 -15.04
N ASN A 259 -6.48 9.30 -14.80
CA ASN A 259 -5.37 9.57 -15.69
C ASN A 259 -4.24 8.57 -15.41
N PRO A 260 -3.82 7.74 -16.39
CA PRO A 260 -2.80 6.71 -16.18
C PRO A 260 -1.46 7.28 -15.70
N THR A 261 -1.03 8.44 -16.19
CA THR A 261 0.22 9.07 -15.76
C THR A 261 0.15 9.45 -14.27
N ILE A 262 -0.98 9.98 -13.79
CA ILE A 262 -1.14 10.32 -12.37
C ILE A 262 -1.18 9.05 -11.52
N GLU A 263 -1.97 8.07 -11.93
CA GLU A 263 -2.15 6.82 -11.20
C GLU A 263 -0.82 6.06 -11.06
N GLU A 264 -0.12 5.85 -12.18
CA GLU A 264 1.10 5.03 -12.23
C GLU A 264 2.24 5.66 -11.44
N TRP A 265 2.45 6.98 -11.57
CA TRP A 265 3.52 7.67 -10.84
C TRP A 265 3.24 7.74 -9.33
N LEU A 266 1.99 7.95 -8.90
CA LEU A 266 1.66 7.90 -7.48
C LEU A 266 1.69 6.48 -6.92
N ALA A 267 1.37 5.45 -7.72
CA ALA A 267 1.49 4.07 -7.29
C ALA A 267 2.96 3.71 -7.05
N ALA A 268 3.81 3.98 -8.06
CA ALA A 268 5.24 3.71 -8.02
C ALA A 268 5.92 4.50 -6.89
N ASP A 269 5.89 5.84 -6.94
CA ASP A 269 6.77 6.67 -6.09
C ASP A 269 6.32 6.75 -4.62
N VAL A 270 5.04 6.48 -4.34
CA VAL A 270 4.48 6.61 -2.99
C VAL A 270 4.18 5.25 -2.38
N VAL A 271 3.47 4.37 -3.08
CA VAL A 271 2.93 3.15 -2.47
C VAL A 271 3.91 1.98 -2.61
N GLU A 272 4.28 1.62 -3.83
CA GLU A 272 5.19 0.52 -4.12
C GLU A 272 6.58 0.81 -3.56
N HIS A 273 7.08 2.03 -3.78
CA HIS A 273 8.37 2.50 -3.25
C HIS A 273 8.45 2.49 -1.71
N PHE A 274 7.32 2.62 -1.00
CA PHE A 274 7.33 2.40 0.45
C PHE A 274 7.64 0.96 0.79
N ASP A 275 6.98 0.00 0.13
CA ASP A 275 7.14 -1.42 0.44
C ASP A 275 8.55 -1.92 0.07
N GLU A 276 9.23 -1.31 -0.93
CA GLU A 276 10.65 -1.54 -1.23
C GLU A 276 11.59 -1.12 -0.09
N HIS A 277 11.21 -0.07 0.63
CA HIS A 277 12.02 0.53 1.70
C HIS A 277 11.47 0.29 3.11
N ALA A 278 10.46 -0.55 3.30
CA ALA A 278 9.87 -0.82 4.60
C ALA A 278 10.90 -1.39 5.62
N ILE A 279 10.81 -0.93 6.88
CA ILE A 279 11.74 -1.25 7.99
C ILE A 279 11.32 -2.49 8.76
#